data_AF-T0T2B7-F1
#
_entry.id   AF-T0T2B7-F1
#
_cell.length_a   1.000
_cell.length_b   1.000
_cell.length_c   1.000
_cell.angle_alpha   90.00
_cell.angle_beta   90.00
_cell.angle_gamma   90.00
#
_symmetry.space_group_name_H-M   'P 1'
#
loop_
_entity.id
_entity.type
_entity.pdbx_description
1 polymer ?
#
loop_
_entity_poly.entity_id
_entity_poly.type
_entity_poly.pdbx_seq_one_letter_code
_entity_poly.pdbx_strand_id
1 'polypeptide(L)'
;MQNNRRKTLLINRTFQLSFIKLAFAFLCMIYLLCVGVGVWLINPIFDYAQSLGSKEMNELTLLLDELAFYGPIVLGILFVVISCFVVAASLLMTHKIAGPLYNLEESMKGMLENNELRSIRFRRGDYFSNIESSFNRFIDQITLK
;
A
#
# COMPACT_ATOMS: atom_id res chain seq x y z
N MET A 1 -26.46 22.93 8.57
CA MET A 1 -25.97 21.54 8.65
C MET A 1 -24.46 21.57 8.85
N GLN A 2 -23.97 21.32 10.07
CA GLN A 2 -22.54 21.34 10.38
C GLN A 2 -21.88 20.13 9.71
N ASN A 3 -21.21 20.38 8.58
CA ASN A 3 -20.54 19.37 7.80
C ASN A 3 -19.36 18.83 8.61
N ASN A 4 -19.43 17.57 9.02
CA ASN A 4 -18.49 16.93 9.93
C ASN A 4 -17.18 16.60 9.16
N ARG A 5 -16.38 17.64 8.83
CA ARG A 5 -15.16 17.56 7.98
C ARG A 5 -14.03 16.69 8.54
N ARG A 6 -14.17 16.12 9.75
CA ARG A 6 -13.13 15.28 10.39
C ARG A 6 -13.11 13.82 9.93
N LYS A 7 -13.97 13.40 8.99
CA LYS A 7 -14.12 11.98 8.60
C LYS A 7 -13.83 11.66 7.13
N THR A 8 -13.34 12.60 6.32
CA THR A 8 -12.97 12.30 4.93
C THR A 8 -11.54 11.73 4.88
N LEU A 9 -11.43 10.41 4.83
CA LEU A 9 -10.16 9.68 4.62
C LEU A 9 -9.53 9.97 3.24
N LEU A 10 -10.34 10.46 2.30
CA LEU A 10 -9.90 10.87 0.97
C LEU A 10 -9.75 12.40 0.92
N ILE A 11 -8.54 12.89 1.17
CA ILE A 11 -8.20 14.32 1.04
C ILE A 11 -7.75 14.62 -0.39
N ASN A 12 -6.86 13.78 -0.93
CA ASN A 12 -6.32 13.94 -2.28
C ASN A 12 -6.45 12.62 -3.06
N ARG A 13 -7.63 12.43 -3.65
CA ARG A 13 -8.05 11.16 -4.28
C ARG A 13 -7.16 10.76 -5.45
N THR A 14 -6.60 11.73 -6.18
CA THR A 14 -5.69 11.45 -7.32
C THR A 14 -4.38 10.86 -6.84
N PHE A 15 -3.76 11.45 -5.81
CA PHE A 15 -2.52 10.92 -5.22
C PHE A 15 -2.73 9.56 -4.55
N GLN A 16 -3.79 9.43 -3.74
CA GLN A 16 -4.13 8.18 -3.05
C GLN A 16 -4.40 7.02 -4.02
N LEU A 17 -5.19 7.24 -5.08
CA LEU A 17 -5.47 6.20 -6.07
C LEU A 17 -4.23 5.84 -6.88
N SER A 18 -3.37 6.80 -7.22
CA SER A 18 -2.11 6.51 -7.92
C SER A 18 -1.20 5.63 -7.07
N PHE A 19 -1.07 5.92 -5.76
CA PHE A 19 -0.26 5.11 -4.86
C PHE A 19 -0.83 3.69 -4.68
N ILE A 20 -2.15 3.57 -4.45
CA ILE A 20 -2.82 2.27 -4.29
C ILE A 20 -2.69 1.42 -5.56
N LYS A 21 -2.90 2.01 -6.74
CA LYS A 21 -2.75 1.30 -8.03
C LYS A 21 -1.32 0.79 -8.21
N LEU A 22 -0.31 1.60 -7.88
CA LEU A 22 1.09 1.19 -7.98
C LEU A 22 1.42 0.05 -7.00
N ALA A 23 1.01 0.17 -5.73
CA ALA A 23 1.22 -0.86 -4.72
C ALA A 23 0.53 -2.17 -5.09
N PHE A 24 -0.70 -2.10 -5.60
CA PHE A 24 -1.45 -3.27 -6.06
C PHE A 24 -0.82 -3.89 -7.30
N ALA A 25 -0.38 -3.09 -8.28
CA ALA A 25 0.32 -3.59 -9.46
C ALA A 25 1.61 -4.33 -9.10
N PHE A 26 2.37 -3.80 -8.14
CA PHE A 26 3.58 -4.46 -7.63
C PHE A 26 3.26 -5.78 -6.92
N LEU A 27 2.17 -5.82 -6.14
CA LEU A 27 1.70 -7.05 -5.50
C LEU A 27 1.27 -8.10 -6.54
N CYS A 28 0.55 -7.70 -7.59
CA CYS A 28 0.19 -8.58 -8.71
C CYS A 28 1.43 -9.12 -9.42
N MET A 29 2.43 -8.27 -9.66
CA MET A 29 3.68 -8.68 -10.29
C MET A 29 4.41 -9.75 -9.44
N ILE A 30 4.51 -9.54 -8.12
CA ILE A 30 5.09 -10.53 -7.21
C ILE A 30 4.30 -11.83 -7.22
N TYR A 31 2.97 -11.75 -7.15
CA TYR A 31 2.11 -12.93 -7.17
C TYR A 31 2.30 -13.76 -8.45
N LEU A 32 2.31 -13.11 -9.61
CA LEU A 32 2.55 -13.76 -10.90
C LEU A 32 3.95 -14.39 -10.96
N LEU A 33 4.96 -13.73 -10.39
CA LEU A 33 6.31 -14.28 -10.29
C LEU A 33 6.35 -15.51 -9.38
N CYS A 34 5.71 -15.48 -8.22
CA CYS A 34 5.63 -16.62 -7.31
C CYS A 34 4.93 -17.82 -7.96
N VAL A 35 3.80 -17.59 -8.63
CA VAL A 35 3.09 -18.65 -9.36
C VAL A 35 3.96 -19.18 -10.50
N GLY A 36 4.57 -18.30 -11.30
CA GLY A 36 5.44 -18.69 -12.41
C GLY A 36 6.64 -19.52 -11.98
N VAL A 37 7.33 -19.11 -10.90
CA VAL A 37 8.44 -19.87 -10.31
C VAL A 37 7.95 -21.20 -9.75
N GLY A 38 6.80 -21.22 -9.07
CA GLY A 38 6.22 -22.45 -8.54
C GLY A 38 5.93 -23.48 -9.63
N VAL A 39 5.29 -23.07 -10.72
CA VAL A 39 5.01 -23.94 -11.88
C VAL A 39 6.31 -24.40 -12.55
N TRP A 40 7.28 -23.50 -12.71
CA TRP A 40 8.57 -23.84 -13.32
C TRP A 40 9.37 -24.86 -12.51
N LEU A 41 9.27 -24.84 -11.18
CA LEU A 41 9.92 -25.81 -10.30
C LEU A 41 9.17 -27.14 -10.21
N ILE A 42 7.84 -27.13 -10.14
CA ILE A 42 7.04 -28.34 -9.91
C ILE A 42 6.91 -29.19 -11.18
N ASN A 43 6.71 -28.59 -12.35
CA ASN A 43 6.45 -29.34 -13.59
C ASN A 43 7.56 -30.37 -13.93
N PRO A 44 8.87 -30.03 -13.89
CA PRO A 44 9.93 -31.00 -14.20
C PRO A 44 10.00 -32.15 -13.18
N ILE A 45 9.70 -31.87 -11.92
CA ILE A 45 9.66 -32.87 -10.84
C ILE A 45 8.51 -33.84 -11.09
N PHE A 46 7.36 -33.31 -11.51
CA PHE A 46 6.18 -34.08 -11.84
C PHE A 46 6.41 -34.99 -13.05
N ASP A 47 6.99 -34.45 -14.13
CA ASP A 47 7.34 -35.23 -15.34
C ASP A 47 8.34 -36.35 -15.01
N TYR A 48 9.34 -36.05 -14.17
CA TYR A 48 10.31 -37.04 -13.71
C TYR A 48 9.64 -38.14 -12.87
N ALA A 49 8.76 -37.76 -11.93
CA ALA A 49 8.02 -38.71 -11.10
C ALA A 49 7.14 -39.66 -11.92
N GLN A 50 6.50 -39.18 -12.99
CA GLN A 50 5.71 -40.04 -13.88
C GLN A 50 6.55 -41.00 -14.72
N SER A 51 7.78 -40.58 -15.08
CA SER A 51 8.68 -41.37 -15.93
C SER A 51 9.26 -42.63 -15.25
N LEU A 52 9.21 -42.70 -13.91
CA LEU A 52 9.78 -43.80 -13.12
C LEU A 52 8.93 -45.10 -13.12
N GLY A 53 7.71 -45.09 -13.66
CA GLY A 53 6.88 -46.29 -13.81
C GLY A 53 6.28 -46.85 -12.50
N SER A 54 5.28 -47.73 -12.64
CA SER A 54 4.21 -48.03 -11.68
C SER A 54 4.59 -48.68 -10.32
N LYS A 55 5.87 -48.91 -10.02
CA LYS A 55 6.27 -49.68 -8.82
C LYS A 55 6.65 -48.81 -7.61
N GLU A 56 6.95 -47.52 -7.84
CA GLU A 56 7.07 -46.48 -6.82
C GLU A 56 5.95 -45.43 -6.97
N MET A 57 4.74 -45.86 -7.38
CA MET A 57 3.48 -45.08 -7.31
C MET A 57 3.04 -44.83 -5.85
N ASN A 58 4.01 -44.65 -4.96
CA ASN A 58 3.87 -44.55 -3.53
C ASN A 58 3.93 -43.07 -3.16
N GLU A 59 2.78 -42.51 -2.83
CA GLU A 59 2.59 -41.27 -2.05
C GLU A 59 3.11 -39.97 -2.68
N LEU A 60 4.30 -39.93 -3.28
CA LEU A 60 4.93 -38.74 -3.84
C LEU A 60 4.15 -38.15 -5.02
N THR A 61 3.70 -38.98 -5.97
CA THR A 61 2.87 -38.50 -7.08
C THR A 61 1.53 -37.96 -6.61
N LEU A 62 0.90 -38.61 -5.63
CA LEU A 62 -0.35 -38.17 -5.02
C LEU A 62 -0.17 -36.85 -4.25
N LEU A 63 0.93 -36.70 -3.52
CA LEU A 63 1.29 -35.44 -2.85
C LEU A 63 1.59 -34.32 -3.86
N LEU A 64 2.22 -34.61 -4.99
CA LEU A 64 2.49 -33.63 -6.05
C LEU A 64 1.19 -33.20 -6.75
N ASP A 65 0.26 -34.12 -7.00
CA ASP A 65 -1.07 -33.82 -7.54
C ASP A 65 -1.88 -32.95 -6.57
N GLU A 66 -1.88 -33.31 -5.28
CA GLU A 66 -2.50 -32.50 -4.24
C GLU A 66 -1.85 -31.11 -4.15
N LEU A 67 -0.53 -31.02 -4.20
CA LEU A 67 0.19 -29.74 -4.17
C LEU A 67 -0.11 -28.88 -5.41
N ALA A 68 -0.18 -29.49 -6.59
CA ALA A 68 -0.53 -28.80 -7.84
C ALA A 68 -1.97 -28.30 -7.83
N PHE A 69 -2.89 -29.02 -7.19
CA PHE A 69 -4.29 -28.63 -7.06
C PHE A 69 -4.52 -27.59 -5.96
N TYR A 70 -4.06 -27.84 -4.73
CA TYR A 70 -4.28 -26.97 -3.57
C TYR A 70 -3.33 -25.78 -3.54
N GLY A 71 -2.13 -25.88 -4.10
CA GLY A 71 -1.12 -24.81 -4.09
C GLY A 71 -1.64 -23.50 -4.67
N PRO A 72 -2.19 -23.47 -5.91
CA PRO A 72 -2.77 -22.26 -6.48
C PRO A 72 -3.96 -21.71 -5.68
N ILE A 73 -4.77 -22.57 -5.06
CA ILE A 73 -5.90 -22.17 -4.22
C ILE A 73 -5.41 -21.43 -2.98
N VAL A 74 -4.44 -22.03 -2.26
CA VAL A 74 -3.84 -21.42 -1.06
C VAL A 74 -3.15 -20.11 -1.39
N LEU A 75 -2.37 -20.07 -2.48
CA LEU A 75 -1.73 -18.84 -2.95
C LEU A 75 -2.75 -17.76 -3.33
N GLY A 76 -3.86 -18.14 -3.97
CA GLY A 76 -4.95 -17.21 -4.31
C GLY A 76 -5.63 -16.62 -3.08
N ILE A 77 -5.92 -17.45 -2.06
CA ILE A 77 -6.49 -16.98 -0.79
C ILE A 77 -5.52 -16.01 -0.10
N LEU A 78 -4.24 -16.37 -0.01
CA LEU A 78 -3.21 -15.50 0.56
C LEU A 78 -3.11 -14.17 -0.19
N PHE A 79 -3.16 -14.21 -1.53
CA PHE A 79 -3.14 -13.02 -2.36
C PHE A 79 -4.31 -12.08 -2.05
N VAL A 80 -5.53 -12.59 -1.90
CA VAL A 80 -6.71 -11.78 -1.56
C VAL A 80 -6.54 -11.14 -0.18
N VAL A 81 -6.15 -11.92 0.83
CA VAL A 81 -5.96 -11.42 2.20
C VAL A 81 -4.88 -10.34 2.25
N ILE A 82 -3.72 -10.59 1.63
CA ILE A 82 -2.61 -9.63 1.57
C ILE A 82 -3.02 -8.38 0.78
N SER A 83 -3.76 -8.54 -0.32
CA SER A 83 -4.27 -7.40 -1.11
C SER A 83 -5.17 -6.48 -0.29
N CYS A 84 -6.11 -7.04 0.47
CA CYS A 84 -6.95 -6.26 1.37
C CYS A 84 -6.11 -5.49 2.40
N PHE A 85 -5.12 -6.15 2.99
CA PHE A 85 -4.19 -5.51 3.93
C PHE A 85 -3.38 -4.38 3.29
N VAL A 86 -2.80 -4.61 2.11
CA VAL A 86 -1.99 -3.62 1.38
C VAL A 86 -2.82 -2.39 1.00
N VAL A 87 -4.06 -2.57 0.53
CA VAL A 87 -4.96 -1.46 0.21
C VAL A 87 -5.30 -0.64 1.46
N ALA A 88 -5.65 -1.31 2.57
CA ALA A 88 -5.95 -0.64 3.83
C ALA A 88 -4.72 0.12 4.38
N ALA A 89 -3.55 -0.52 4.40
CA ALA A 89 -2.30 0.09 4.83
C ALA A 89 -1.94 1.29 3.95
N SER A 90 -2.07 1.17 2.63
CA SER A 90 -1.79 2.25 1.67
C SER A 90 -2.69 3.46 1.93
N LEU A 91 -3.99 3.25 2.12
CA LEU A 91 -4.93 4.33 2.45
C LEU A 91 -4.54 5.06 3.74
N LEU A 92 -4.24 4.32 4.81
CA LEU A 92 -3.85 4.90 6.09
C LEU A 92 -2.53 5.68 5.99
N MET A 93 -1.56 5.11 5.29
CA MET A 93 -0.26 5.73 5.04
C MET A 93 -0.41 7.04 4.27
N THR A 94 -1.13 7.00 3.15
CA THR A 94 -1.27 8.19 2.30
C THR A 94 -2.12 9.27 2.98
N HIS A 95 -3.07 8.92 3.84
CA HIS A 95 -3.83 9.91 4.62
C HIS A 95 -2.95 10.74 5.56
N LYS A 96 -1.95 10.10 6.19
CA LYS A 96 -0.95 10.75 7.06
C LYS A 96 0.05 11.64 6.31
N ILE A 97 0.07 11.55 4.98
CA ILE A 97 0.88 12.37 4.08
C ILE A 97 0.03 13.52 3.52
N ALA A 98 -1.14 13.18 2.96
CA ALA A 98 -2.02 14.14 2.30
C ALA A 98 -2.64 15.16 3.27
N GLY A 99 -2.92 14.77 4.52
CA GLY A 99 -3.48 15.67 5.53
C GLY A 99 -2.57 16.87 5.85
N PRO A 100 -1.31 16.64 6.27
CA PRO A 100 -0.33 17.71 6.49
C PRO A 100 -0.11 18.61 5.28
N LEU A 101 0.03 18.02 4.09
CA LEU A 101 0.26 18.78 2.85
C LEU A 101 -0.92 19.67 2.50
N TYR A 102 -2.15 19.19 2.68
CA TYR A 102 -3.35 20.00 2.46
C TYR A 102 -3.43 21.18 3.42
N ASN A 103 -3.12 20.97 4.72
CA ASN A 103 -3.11 22.05 5.71
C ASN A 103 -2.03 23.11 5.41
N LEU A 104 -0.86 22.67 4.98
CA LEU A 104 0.21 23.57 4.53
C LEU A 104 -0.22 24.38 3.31
N GLU A 105 -0.80 23.73 2.29
CA GLU A 105 -1.30 24.40 1.08
C GLU A 105 -2.38 25.44 1.42
N GLU A 106 -3.35 25.09 2.27
CA GLU A 106 -4.43 26.00 2.70
C GLU A 106 -3.86 27.21 3.46
N SER A 107 -2.85 27.00 4.30
CA SER A 107 -2.19 28.10 5.04
C SER A 107 -1.40 29.02 4.12
N MET A 108 -0.68 28.46 3.13
CA MET A 108 0.02 29.26 2.12
C MET A 108 -0.94 30.06 1.25
N LYS A 109 -2.10 29.50 0.87
CA LYS A 109 -3.14 30.24 0.14
C LYS A 109 -3.71 31.39 0.95
N GLY A 110 -3.99 31.17 2.23
CA GLY A 110 -4.43 32.23 3.15
C GLY A 110 -3.43 33.39 3.25
N MET A 111 -2.13 33.09 3.26
CA MET A 111 -1.09 34.12 3.21
C MET A 111 -1.11 34.93 1.92
N LEU A 112 -1.26 34.28 0.77
CA LEU A 112 -1.25 34.93 -0.55
C LEU A 112 -2.51 35.77 -0.81
N GLU A 113 -3.67 35.29 -0.38
CA GLU A 113 -4.97 35.91 -0.70
C GLU A 113 -5.39 36.94 0.37
N ASN A 114 -5.15 36.64 1.64
CA ASN A 114 -5.71 37.39 2.77
C ASN A 114 -4.65 38.04 3.67
N ASN A 115 -3.36 37.94 3.34
CA ASN A 115 -2.23 38.32 4.21
C ASN A 115 -2.31 37.68 5.62
N GLU A 116 -2.93 36.51 5.72
CA GLU A 116 -3.07 35.80 6.99
C GLU A 116 -1.82 34.96 7.27
N LEU A 117 -0.95 35.46 8.14
CA LEU A 117 0.19 34.70 8.67
C LEU A 117 -0.27 33.80 9.81
N ARG A 118 -0.44 32.51 9.54
CA ARG A 118 -0.88 31.53 10.54
C ARG A 118 0.08 30.35 10.63
N SER A 119 0.48 30.02 11.86
CA SER A 119 1.20 28.77 12.16
C SER A 119 0.34 27.54 11.84
N ILE A 120 0.95 26.49 11.33
CA ILE A 120 0.31 25.20 11.09
C ILE A 120 0.53 24.23 12.25
N ARG A 121 -0.35 23.24 12.36
CA ARG A 121 -0.20 22.12 13.30
C ARG A 121 -0.66 20.84 12.64
N PHE A 122 0.20 19.84 12.59
CA PHE A 122 -0.11 18.51 12.07
C PHE A 122 -0.57 17.58 13.20
N ARG A 123 -1.17 16.45 12.82
CA ARG A 123 -1.70 15.49 13.80
C ARG A 123 -0.55 14.62 14.31
N ARG A 124 -0.72 14.11 15.54
CA ARG A 124 0.26 13.20 16.12
C ARG A 124 0.37 11.92 15.27
N GLY A 125 1.58 11.61 14.81
CA GLY A 125 1.86 10.43 13.98
C GLY A 125 1.73 10.65 12.47
N ASP A 126 1.55 11.90 12.03
CA ASP A 126 1.77 12.31 10.63
C ASP A 126 3.28 12.35 10.31
N TYR A 127 3.64 12.14 9.04
CA TYR A 127 5.03 11.95 8.64
C TYR A 127 5.89 13.23 8.63
N PHE A 128 5.27 14.41 8.59
CA PHE A 128 5.95 15.66 8.28
C PHE A 128 6.07 16.63 9.47
N SER A 129 6.20 16.12 10.70
CA SER A 129 6.37 16.95 11.91
C SER A 129 7.53 17.96 11.80
N ASN A 130 8.61 17.61 11.10
CA ASN A 130 9.71 18.54 10.85
C ASN A 130 9.29 19.75 9.99
N ILE A 131 8.41 19.55 9.00
CA ILE A 131 7.90 20.63 8.14
C ILE A 131 7.04 21.59 8.96
N GLU A 132 6.21 21.09 9.88
CA GLU A 132 5.45 21.92 10.82
C GLU A 132 6.38 22.87 11.58
N SER A 133 7.44 22.32 12.18
CA SER A 133 8.38 23.12 12.98
C SER A 133 9.13 24.17 12.15
N SER A 134 9.53 23.83 10.92
CA SER A 134 10.25 24.75 10.04
C SER A 134 9.34 25.85 9.49
N PHE A 135 8.10 25.50 9.12
CA PHE A 135 7.12 26.48 8.64
C PHE A 135 6.74 27.47 9.74
N ASN A 136 6.48 26.99 10.95
CA ASN A 136 6.11 27.87 12.06
C ASN A 136 7.26 28.83 12.41
N ARG A 137 8.51 28.36 12.45
CA ARG A 137 9.68 29.24 12.65
C ARG A 137 9.82 30.30 11.57
N PHE A 138 9.51 29.96 10.31
CA PHE A 138 9.51 30.92 9.21
C PHE A 138 8.45 32.01 9.42
N ILE A 139 7.22 31.63 9.81
CA ILE A 139 6.15 32.58 10.13
C ILE A 139 6.58 33.49 11.29
N ASP A 140 7.13 32.91 12.37
CA ASP A 140 7.58 33.70 13.53
C ASP A 140 8.63 34.75 13.13
N GLN A 141 9.58 34.42 12.24
CA GLN A 141 10.58 35.38 11.77
C GLN A 141 10.00 36.52 10.92
N ILE A 142 8.90 36.28 10.20
CA ILE A 142 8.23 37.32 9.42
C ILE A 142 7.38 38.21 10.35
N THR A 143 6.69 37.61 11.32
CA THR A 143 5.82 38.36 12.25
C THR A 143 6.61 39.20 13.25
N LEU A 144 7.86 38.84 13.56
CA LEU A 144 8.74 39.61 14.44
C LEU A 144 9.45 40.79 13.76
N LYS A 145 9.28 40.98 12.45
CA LYS A 145 9.74 42.16 11.70
C LYS A 145 8.62 43.16 11.50
#